data_AF-A0A7V1ZU66-F1
#
_entry.id   AF-A0A7V1ZU66-F1
#
_cell.length_a   1.000
_cell.length_b   1.000
_cell.length_c   1.000
_cell.angle_alpha   90.00
_cell.angle_beta   90.00
_cell.angle_gamma   90.00
#
_symmetry.space_group_name_H-M   'P 1'
#
loop_
_entity.id
_entity.type
_entity.pdbx_description
1 polymer ?
#
loop_
_entity_poly.entity_id
_entity_poly.type
_entity_poly.pdbx_seq_one_letter_code
_entity_poly.pdbx_strand_id
1 'polypeptide(L)'
;MKLRENDICFGFLILRLMVGIVFFMAGLFKLLDYMTIVGYFQSSFAETWLPAFLVTIFAYVLPFAETILGILIFFGLLTRPALYLAGLLLVVLNFGLIVRGDGGDAKSNIPYLIIIALDIILLNYNKYSLDHLLFGMSADFED
;
A
#
# COMPACT_ATOMS: atom_id res chain seq x y z
N MET A 1 -28.22 6.85 -13.09
CA MET A 1 -27.09 6.80 -14.05
C MET A 1 -26.53 5.38 -14.02
N LYS A 2 -26.75 4.57 -15.07
CA LYS A 2 -26.20 3.19 -15.12
C LYS A 2 -24.74 3.31 -15.54
N LEU A 3 -23.81 3.09 -14.60
CA LEU A 3 -22.39 3.01 -14.93
C LEU A 3 -22.16 1.80 -15.81
N ARG A 4 -21.44 1.97 -16.92
CA ARG A 4 -21.08 0.82 -17.77
C ARG A 4 -20.01 0.03 -17.04
N GLU A 5 -20.12 -1.29 -17.07
CA GLU A 5 -19.20 -2.18 -16.37
C GLU A 5 -17.73 -1.97 -16.80
N ASN A 6 -17.50 -1.67 -18.08
CA ASN A 6 -16.17 -1.35 -18.60
C ASN A 6 -15.59 -0.08 -17.96
N ASP A 7 -16.41 0.94 -17.71
CA ASP A 7 -15.95 2.19 -17.09
C ASP A 7 -15.49 1.91 -15.63
N ILE A 8 -16.16 0.99 -14.93
CA ILE A 8 -15.79 0.55 -13.57
C ILE A 8 -14.46 -0.21 -13.59
N CYS A 9 -14.28 -1.14 -14.54
CA CYS A 9 -13.04 -1.91 -14.69
C CYS A 9 -11.83 -1.02 -15.00
N PHE A 10 -12.02 -0.02 -15.87
CA PHE A 10 -10.98 0.98 -16.17
C PHE A 10 -10.69 1.88 -14.96
N GLY A 11 -11.72 2.31 -14.24
CA GLY A 11 -11.57 3.07 -13.01
C GLY A 11 -10.72 2.31 -11.98
N PHE A 12 -11.06 1.05 -11.71
CA PHE A 12 -10.28 0.18 -10.84
C PHE A 12 -8.81 0.02 -11.32
N LEU A 13 -8.59 -0.18 -12.62
CA LEU A 13 -7.22 -0.29 -13.16
C LEU A 13 -6.40 0.97 -12.89
N ILE A 14 -6.98 2.16 -13.10
CA ILE A 14 -6.29 3.44 -12.87
C ILE A 14 -5.94 3.62 -11.39
N LEU A 15 -6.89 3.32 -10.49
CA LEU A 15 -6.69 3.40 -9.04
C LEU A 15 -5.57 2.45 -8.59
N ARG A 16 -5.64 1.19 -9.01
CA ARG A 16 -4.62 0.18 -8.72
C ARG A 16 -3.24 0.58 -9.21
N LEU A 17 -3.12 1.08 -10.44
CA LEU A 17 -1.85 1.55 -11.00
C LEU A 17 -1.27 2.73 -10.20
N MET A 18 -2.13 3.67 -9.77
CA MET A 18 -1.71 4.80 -8.93
C MET A 18 -1.19 4.35 -7.57
N VAL A 19 -1.89 3.44 -6.89
CA VAL A 19 -1.40 2.90 -5.60
C VAL A 19 -0.09 2.15 -5.80
N GLY A 20 -0.03 1.29 -6.82
CA GLY A 20 1.15 0.48 -7.13
C GLY A 20 2.40 1.32 -7.38
N ILE A 21 2.30 2.36 -8.21
CA ILE A 21 3.46 3.23 -8.49
C ILE A 21 3.88 4.05 -7.28
N VAL A 22 2.94 4.55 -6.47
CA VAL A 22 3.24 5.32 -5.26
C VAL A 22 3.98 4.46 -4.24
N PHE A 23 3.47 3.25 -3.95
CA PHE A 23 4.14 2.32 -3.03
C PHE A 23 5.50 1.87 -3.55
N PHE A 24 5.59 1.55 -4.85
CA PHE A 24 6.84 1.12 -5.46
C PHE A 24 7.92 2.21 -5.37
N MET A 25 7.59 3.45 -5.76
CA MET A 25 8.52 4.57 -5.71
C MET A 25 8.88 4.94 -4.27
N ALA A 26 7.90 4.94 -3.34
CA ALA A 26 8.15 5.21 -1.93
C ALA A 26 9.14 4.22 -1.31
N GLY A 27 8.95 2.91 -1.57
CA GLY A 27 9.87 1.88 -1.11
C GLY A 27 11.23 1.97 -1.79
N LEU A 28 11.25 2.20 -3.12
CA LEU A 28 12.49 2.29 -3.89
C LEU A 28 13.38 3.45 -3.41
N PHE A 29 12.81 4.63 -3.19
CA PHE A 29 13.58 5.76 -2.65
C PHE A 29 14.13 5.48 -1.25
N LYS A 30 13.36 4.78 -0.40
CA LYS A 30 13.85 4.36 0.91
C LYS A 30 14.95 3.29 0.82
N LEU A 31 14.91 2.41 -0.18
CA LEU A 31 15.94 1.39 -0.40
C LEU A 31 17.26 2.00 -0.90
N LEU A 32 17.21 3.06 -1.72
CA LEU A 32 18.40 3.73 -2.22
C LEU A 32 19.22 4.39 -1.10
N ASP A 33 18.55 4.86 -0.05
CA ASP A 33 19.17 5.47 1.12
C ASP A 33 18.82 4.73 2.42
N TYR A 34 18.91 3.39 2.37
CA TYR A 34 18.40 2.47 3.38
C TYR A 34 18.88 2.78 4.80
N MET A 35 20.19 2.93 4.99
CA MET A 35 20.77 3.14 6.32
C MET A 35 20.39 4.50 6.90
N THR A 36 20.29 5.53 6.07
CA THR A 36 19.88 6.88 6.50
C THR A 36 18.43 6.89 6.93
N ILE A 37 17.54 6.22 6.20
CA ILE A 37 16.13 6.09 6.57
C ILE A 37 15.99 5.33 7.89
N VAL A 38 16.70 4.23 8.09
CA VAL A 38 16.66 3.49 9.36
C VAL A 38 17.10 4.37 10.52
N GLY A 39 18.22 5.09 10.38
CA GLY A 39 18.69 6.03 11.39
C GLY A 39 17.68 7.16 11.67
N TYR A 40 17.05 7.69 10.61
CA TYR A 40 16.00 8.70 10.72
C TYR A 40 14.78 8.20 11.50
N PHE A 41 14.34 6.95 11.28
CA PHE A 41 13.25 6.37 12.07
C PHE A 41 13.66 6.20 13.54
N GLN A 42 14.87 5.73 13.82
CA GLN A 42 15.34 5.57 15.20
C GLN A 42 15.38 6.92 15.94
N SER A 43 15.93 7.97 15.32
CA SER A 43 16.01 9.29 15.92
C SER A 43 14.64 9.97 16.04
N SER A 44 13.80 9.85 15.01
CA SER A 44 12.48 10.47 14.95
C SER A 44 11.50 9.94 16.00
N PHE A 45 11.70 8.71 16.46
CA PHE A 45 10.85 8.07 17.45
C PHE A 45 11.49 7.99 18.84
N ALA A 46 12.70 8.52 19.03
CA ALA A 46 13.46 8.42 20.28
C ALA A 46 12.75 9.05 21.49
N GLU A 47 11.98 10.12 21.28
CA GLU A 47 11.21 10.80 22.32
C GLU A 47 9.79 10.23 22.49
N THR A 48 9.40 9.24 21.67
CA THR A 48 8.09 8.62 21.75
C THR A 48 8.06 7.49 22.77
N TRP A 49 6.86 7.12 23.21
CA TRP A 49 6.62 5.98 24.11
C TRP A 49 6.77 4.61 23.42
N LEU A 50 7.07 4.56 22.11
CA LEU A 50 7.23 3.32 21.36
C LEU A 50 8.55 2.62 21.70
N PRO A 51 8.56 1.29 21.85
CA PRO A 51 9.81 0.55 22.04
C PRO A 51 10.76 0.70 20.85
N ALA A 52 12.00 1.14 21.12
CA ALA A 52 13.01 1.37 20.08
C ALA A 52 13.31 0.13 19.20
N PHE A 53 13.25 -1.07 19.80
CA PHE A 53 13.40 -2.33 19.07
C PHE A 53 12.32 -2.53 18.00
N LEU A 54 11.05 -2.22 18.33
CA LEU A 54 9.94 -2.36 17.40
C LEU A 54 10.05 -1.38 16.24
N VAL A 55 10.39 -0.12 16.54
CA VAL A 55 10.63 0.92 15.52
C VAL A 55 11.78 0.51 14.59
N THR A 56 12.86 -0.04 15.15
CA THR A 56 14.01 -0.48 14.36
C THR A 56 13.66 -1.63 13.41
N ILE A 57 12.93 -2.65 13.88
CA ILE A 57 12.45 -3.72 13.01
C ILE A 57 11.55 -3.16 11.91
N PHE A 58 10.60 -2.29 12.27
CA PHE A 58 9.70 -1.68 11.31
C PHE A 58 10.45 -0.87 10.26
N ALA A 59 11.43 -0.05 10.67
CA ALA A 59 12.26 0.75 9.76
C ALA A 59 13.06 -0.10 8.77
N TYR A 60 13.55 -1.27 9.20
CA TYR A 60 14.26 -2.19 8.31
C TYR A 60 13.33 -2.91 7.33
N VAL A 61 12.12 -3.27 7.75
CA VAL A 61 11.15 -4.04 6.94
C VAL A 61 10.35 -3.14 6.00
N LEU A 62 10.04 -1.91 6.41
CA LEU A 62 9.15 -0.99 5.70
C LEU A 62 9.54 -0.79 4.21
N PRO A 63 10.80 -0.49 3.85
CA PRO A 63 11.18 -0.25 2.45
C PRO A 63 10.93 -1.47 1.57
N PHE A 64 11.24 -2.68 2.08
CA PHE A 64 10.98 -3.93 1.34
C PHE A 64 9.49 -4.20 1.20
N ALA A 65 8.72 -4.00 2.27
CA ALA A 65 7.27 -4.19 2.24
C ALA A 65 6.61 -3.26 1.22
N GLU A 66 6.97 -1.97 1.22
CA GLU A 66 6.44 -1.00 0.25
C GLU A 66 6.82 -1.35 -1.19
N THR A 67 8.08 -1.70 -1.46
CA THR A 67 8.52 -2.06 -2.82
C THR A 67 7.84 -3.33 -3.33
N ILE A 68 7.79 -4.39 -2.51
CA ILE A 68 7.19 -5.68 -2.90
C ILE A 68 5.69 -5.50 -3.14
N LEU A 69 4.98 -4.86 -2.20
CA LEU A 69 3.54 -4.60 -2.35
C LEU A 69 3.25 -3.69 -3.53
N GLY A 70 4.08 -2.67 -3.77
CA GLY A 70 3.98 -1.78 -4.92
C GLY A 70 4.08 -2.54 -6.25
N ILE A 71 5.06 -3.45 -6.39
CA ILE A 71 5.21 -4.32 -7.57
C ILE A 71 3.99 -5.22 -7.72
N LEU A 72 3.57 -5.92 -6.66
CA LEU A 72 2.43 -6.84 -6.70
C LEU A 72 1.15 -6.13 -7.14
N ILE A 73 0.85 -4.97 -6.55
CA ILE A 73 -0.34 -4.16 -6.90
C ILE A 73 -0.24 -3.62 -8.32
N PHE A 74 0.93 -3.09 -8.71
CA PHE A 74 1.13 -2.50 -10.04
C PHE A 74 0.89 -3.52 -11.15
N PHE A 75 1.49 -4.70 -11.04
CA PHE A 75 1.33 -5.79 -12.00
C PHE A 75 -0.01 -6.53 -11.85
N GLY A 76 -0.75 -6.30 -10.76
CA GLY A 76 -1.99 -7.01 -10.45
C GLY A 76 -1.73 -8.50 -10.21
N LEU A 77 -0.68 -8.80 -9.44
CA LEU A 77 -0.32 -10.12 -8.96
C LEU A 77 -0.74 -10.25 -7.49
N LEU A 78 -1.44 -11.33 -7.13
CA LEU A 78 -1.98 -11.54 -5.79
C LEU A 78 -2.74 -10.29 -5.29
N THR A 79 -3.59 -9.72 -6.15
CA THR A 79 -4.16 -8.38 -5.97
C THR A 79 -4.96 -8.26 -4.66
N ARG A 80 -5.71 -9.32 -4.28
CA ARG A 80 -6.44 -9.39 -2.99
C ARG A 80 -5.51 -9.21 -1.80
N PRO A 81 -4.59 -10.15 -1.48
CA PRO A 81 -3.74 -10.03 -0.31
C PRO A 81 -2.80 -8.81 -0.40
N ALA A 82 -2.34 -8.42 -1.60
CA ALA A 82 -1.48 -7.26 -1.75
C ALA A 82 -2.17 -5.96 -1.33
N LEU A 83 -3.43 -5.73 -1.73
CA LEU A 83 -4.21 -4.56 -1.32
C LEU A 83 -4.50 -4.55 0.19
N TYR A 84 -4.86 -5.69 0.79
CA TYR A 84 -5.07 -5.78 2.24
C TYR A 84 -3.79 -5.47 3.02
N LEU A 85 -2.66 -6.05 2.61
CA LEU A 85 -1.36 -5.79 3.24
C LEU A 85 -0.91 -4.34 3.06
N ALA A 86 -1.12 -3.74 1.89
CA ALA A 86 -0.81 -2.33 1.66
C ALA A 86 -1.67 -1.40 2.51
N GLY A 87 -2.97 -1.68 2.64
CA GLY A 87 -3.86 -0.94 3.53
C GLY A 87 -3.44 -1.05 4.99
N LEU A 88 -3.12 -2.25 5.46
CA LEU A 88 -2.64 -2.47 6.83
C LEU A 88 -1.30 -1.76 7.07
N LEU A 89 -0.36 -1.85 6.12
CA LEU A 89 0.93 -1.16 6.20
C LEU A 89 0.74 0.35 6.32
N LEU A 90 -0.17 0.92 5.53
CA LEU A 90 -0.47 2.35 5.56
C LEU A 90 -1.12 2.77 6.89
N VAL A 91 -1.98 1.95 7.49
CA VAL A 91 -2.55 2.19 8.83
C VAL A 91 -1.46 2.19 9.89
N VAL A 92 -0.55 1.21 9.89
CA VAL A 92 0.57 1.15 10.84
C VAL A 92 1.52 2.33 10.66
N LEU A 93 1.83 2.71 9.42
CA LEU A 93 2.65 3.87 9.12
C LEU A 93 2.02 5.17 9.65
N ASN A 94 0.72 5.37 9.38
CA ASN A 94 -0.02 6.53 9.87
C ASN A 94 -0.09 6.59 11.39
N PHE A 95 -0.28 5.44 12.05
CA PHE A 95 -0.22 5.37 13.50
C PHE A 95 1.14 5.87 14.01
N GLY A 96 2.24 5.43 13.40
CA GLY A 96 3.58 5.92 13.73
C GLY A 96 3.73 7.44 13.54
N LEU A 97 3.24 7.99 12.43
CA LEU A 97 3.27 9.43 12.17
C LEU A 97 2.49 10.23 13.22
N ILE A 98 1.30 9.75 13.61
CA ILE A 98 0.49 10.39 14.65
C ILE A 98 1.20 10.32 16.01
N VAL A 99 1.80 9.18 16.37
CA VAL A 99 2.57 9.03 17.62
C VAL A 99 3.76 9.99 17.67
N ARG A 100 4.40 10.25 16.52
CA ARG A 100 5.48 11.24 16.37
C ARG A 100 4.98 12.69 16.42
N GLY A 101 3.66 12.92 16.38
CA GLY A 101 3.08 14.26 16.27
C GLY A 101 3.09 14.83 14.85
N ASP A 102 3.39 14.02 13.84
CA ASP A 102 3.44 14.41 12.44
C ASP A 102 2.07 14.27 11.76
N GLY A 103 1.15 15.15 12.18
CA GLY A 103 -0.19 15.19 11.62
C GLY A 103 -0.25 15.66 10.16
N GLY A 104 0.82 16.26 9.63
CA GLY A 104 0.90 16.70 8.25
C GLY A 104 1.05 15.51 7.31
N ASP A 105 2.09 14.71 7.52
CA ASP A 105 2.37 13.52 6.71
C ASP A 105 1.26 12.47 6.87
N ALA A 106 0.68 12.34 8.08
CA ALA A 106 -0.47 11.46 8.30
C ALA A 106 -1.67 11.84 7.41
N LYS A 107 -1.99 13.14 7.31
CA LYS A 107 -3.08 13.61 6.44
C LYS A 107 -2.79 13.37 4.96
N SER A 108 -1.55 13.53 4.55
CA SER A 108 -1.11 13.28 3.17
C SER A 108 -1.31 11.81 2.74
N ASN A 109 -1.36 10.87 3.71
CA ASN A 109 -1.58 9.47 3.42
C ASN A 109 -3.07 9.07 3.30
N ILE A 110 -4.01 9.90 3.76
CA ILE A 110 -5.45 9.59 3.74
C ILE A 110 -5.98 9.33 2.32
N PRO A 111 -5.63 10.13 1.29
CA PRO A 111 -6.09 9.87 -0.08
C PRO A 111 -5.70 8.47 -0.58
N TYR A 112 -4.48 8.01 -0.30
CA TYR A 112 -4.04 6.67 -0.71
C TYR A 112 -4.82 5.57 0.03
N LEU A 113 -5.13 5.78 1.31
CA LEU A 113 -5.95 4.83 2.08
C LEU A 113 -7.37 4.73 1.51
N ILE A 114 -7.96 5.86 1.08
CA ILE A 114 -9.26 5.88 0.41
C ILE A 114 -9.18 5.12 -0.91
N ILE A 115 -8.15 5.35 -1.72
CA ILE A 115 -7.97 4.63 -2.99
C ILE A 115 -7.84 3.12 -2.75
N ILE A 116 -7.02 2.69 -1.79
CA ILE A 116 -6.88 1.27 -1.43
C ILE A 116 -8.22 0.68 -0.98
N ALA A 117 -8.98 1.39 -0.15
CA ALA A 117 -10.30 0.93 0.28
C ALA A 117 -11.28 0.80 -0.91
N LEU A 118 -11.25 1.74 -1.84
CA LEU A 118 -12.04 1.67 -3.07
C LEU A 118 -11.60 0.49 -3.95
N ASP A 119 -10.30 0.23 -4.08
CA ASP A 119 -9.78 -0.93 -4.81
C ASP A 119 -10.23 -2.24 -4.16
N ILE A 120 -10.23 -2.34 -2.83
CA ILE A 120 -10.74 -3.53 -2.12
C ILE A 120 -12.24 -3.73 -2.38
N ILE A 121 -13.04 -2.66 -2.39
CA ILE A 121 -14.49 -2.74 -2.67
C ILE A 121 -14.75 -3.11 -4.14
N LEU A 122 -13.96 -2.57 -5.07
CA LEU A 122 -14.10 -2.75 -6.52
C LEU A 122 -13.38 -3.99 -7.03
N LEU A 123 -12.85 -4.83 -6.14
CA LEU A 123 -11.97 -5.94 -6.49
C LEU A 123 -12.66 -6.96 -7.41
N ASN A 124 -13.99 -7.09 -7.31
CA ASN A 124 -14.79 -7.94 -8.20
C ASN A 124 -14.78 -7.46 -9.67
N TYR A 125 -14.34 -6.23 -9.95
CA TYR A 125 -14.20 -5.65 -11.28
C TYR A 125 -12.75 -5.69 -11.81
N ASN A 126 -11.88 -6.47 -11.17
CA ASN A 126 -10.47 -6.60 -11.55
C ASN A 126 -10.23 -7.45 -12.82
N LYS A 127 -10.83 -7.03 -13.95
CA LYS A 127 -10.67 -7.71 -15.25
C LYS A 127 -9.28 -7.55 -15.87
N TYR A 128 -8.59 -6.45 -15.55
CA TYR A 128 -7.28 -6.12 -16.09
C TYR A 128 -6.17 -6.44 -15.07
N SER A 129 -6.03 -7.70 -14.65
CA SER A 129 -4.94 -8.17 -13.78
C SER A 129 -4.16 -9.31 -14.41
N LEU A 130 -2.88 -9.44 -14.05
CA LEU A 130 -2.12 -10.65 -14.36
C LEU A 130 -2.69 -11.85 -13.61
N ASP A 131 -3.35 -11.66 -12.46
CA ASP A 131 -4.12 -12.71 -11.79
C ASP A 131 -5.19 -13.32 -12.73
N HIS A 132 -5.95 -12.49 -13.45
CA HIS A 132 -6.95 -12.97 -14.39
C HIS A 132 -6.33 -13.66 -15.62
N LEU A 133 -5.16 -13.20 -16.08
CA LEU A 133 -4.44 -13.80 -17.21
C LEU A 133 -3.76 -15.14 -16.84
N LEU A 134 -3.22 -15.25 -15.63
CA LEU A 134 -2.47 -16.42 -15.16
C LEU A 134 -3.37 -17.48 -14.53
N PHE A 135 -4.45 -17.08 -13.84
CA PHE A 135 -5.34 -18.01 -13.12
C PHE A 135 -6.73 -18.18 -13.75
N GLY A 136 -7.06 -17.46 -14.83
CA GLY A 136 -8.29 -17.67 -15.61
C GLY A 136 -9.58 -17.63 -14.78
N MET A 137 -9.56 -16.90 -13.66
CA MET A 137 -10.55 -17.04 -12.61
C MET A 137 -11.76 -16.15 -12.93
N SER A 138 -12.77 -16.74 -13.58
CA SER A 138 -14.15 -16.30 -13.42
C SER A 138 -14.43 -16.22 -11.92
N ALA A 139 -14.96 -15.08 -11.49
CA ALA A 139 -15.42 -14.84 -10.13
C ALA A 139 -16.20 -16.04 -9.60
N ASP A 140 -15.61 -16.79 -8.67
CA ASP A 140 -16.26 -17.74 -7.76
C ASP A 140 -15.24 -18.07 -6.66
N PHE A 141 -15.08 -17.13 -5.74
CA PHE A 141 -14.67 -17.44 -4.38
C PHE A 141 -15.63 -16.67 -3.48
N GLU A 142 -16.88 -17.12 -3.48
CA GLU A 142 -17.70 -17.15 -2.27
C GLU A 142 -16.98 -18.08 -1.28
N ASP A 143 -16.51 -17.49 -0.18
CA ASP A 143 -16.65 -17.98 1.19
C ASP A 143 -16.23 -16.84 2.15
#